data_AF-A0A6B2G8V0-F1
#
_entry.id   AF-A0A6B2G8V0-F1
#
_cell.length_a   1.000
_cell.length_b   1.000
_cell.length_c   1.000
_cell.angle_alpha   90.00
_cell.angle_beta   90.00
_cell.angle_gamma   90.00
#
_symmetry.space_group_name_H-M   'P 1'
#
loop_
_entity.id
_entity.type
_entity.pdbx_description
1 polymer ?
#
loop_
_entity_poly.entity_id
_entity_poly.type
_entity_poly.pdbx_seq_one_letter_code
_entity_poly.pdbx_strand_id
1 'polypeptide(L)'
;MSPFKKILSFIKPHIRFAWLNVFFNVLYAIFNVLTIISFIPVLNILFKQKNIITKIPVYHGIRTAGNFLQDQFYYFISQTISHDGPIRALLIICVLSITLFFLKDLFKYLAAFFLAFLSNGVIRDIRNTLYDKIVALPISYFSEKRKGDIISRMSNDVKEVETSFLSSLEALFRDPITIFISLSAMLTISYKLTLFVMFLLPISGFIISSLSKRLKSKSLKAQQETGNFLSFIEETLTGLRVIKAFNAEGKISKKFKDSTYKFYCLM
;
A
#
# COMPACT_ATOMS: atom_id res chain seq x y z
N MET A 1 -23.80 -1.32 14.60
CA MET A 1 -22.87 -1.95 13.62
C MET A 1 -21.84 -0.92 13.21
N SER A 2 -20.54 -1.24 13.26
CA SER A 2 -19.47 -0.34 12.80
C SER A 2 -19.71 0.09 11.33
N PRO A 3 -19.53 1.39 10.98
CA PRO A 3 -19.68 1.90 9.61
C PRO A 3 -18.93 1.07 8.56
N PHE A 4 -17.77 0.52 8.93
CA PHE A 4 -16.93 -0.33 8.08
C PHE A 4 -17.64 -1.62 7.64
N LYS A 5 -18.44 -2.23 8.53
CA LYS A 5 -19.16 -3.48 8.24
C LYS A 5 -20.26 -3.31 7.19
N LYS A 6 -20.84 -2.11 7.08
CA LYS A 6 -21.82 -1.77 6.03
C LYS A 6 -21.17 -1.58 4.65
N ILE A 7 -19.95 -1.05 4.60
CA ILE A 7 -19.21 -0.94 3.33
C ILE A 7 -18.82 -2.35 2.85
N LEU A 8 -18.40 -3.22 3.77
CA LEU A 8 -18.02 -4.60 3.45
C LEU A 8 -19.17 -5.44 2.87
N SER A 9 -20.45 -5.12 3.16
CA SER A 9 -21.56 -5.85 2.55
C SER A 9 -21.70 -5.63 1.05
N PHE A 10 -21.23 -4.49 0.52
CA PHE A 10 -21.22 -4.21 -0.91
C PHE A 10 -20.18 -5.05 -1.68
N ILE A 11 -19.26 -5.73 -0.99
CA ILE A 11 -18.26 -6.62 -1.62
C ILE A 11 -18.90 -7.94 -2.07
N LYS A 12 -19.91 -8.43 -1.36
CA LYS A 12 -20.48 -9.77 -1.57
C LYS A 12 -20.87 -10.07 -3.03
N PRO A 13 -21.53 -9.16 -3.78
CA PRO A 13 -21.88 -9.40 -5.19
C PRO A 13 -20.66 -9.59 -6.10
N HIS A 14 -19.53 -8.98 -5.73
CA HIS A 14 -18.30 -8.94 -6.53
C HIS A 14 -17.21 -9.89 -6.01
N ILE A 15 -17.57 -10.87 -5.18
CA ILE A 15 -16.61 -11.76 -4.49
C ILE A 15 -15.71 -12.55 -5.45
N ARG A 16 -16.16 -12.78 -6.69
CA ARG A 16 -15.37 -13.44 -7.74
C ARG A 16 -14.09 -12.65 -8.05
N PHE A 17 -14.20 -11.33 -8.17
CA PHE A 17 -13.05 -10.46 -8.42
C PHE A 17 -12.12 -10.36 -7.22
N ALA A 18 -12.67 -10.43 -5.99
CA ALA A 18 -11.86 -10.51 -4.78
C ALA A 18 -11.01 -11.80 -4.75
N TRP A 19 -11.60 -12.95 -5.07
CA TRP A 19 -10.88 -14.21 -5.16
C TRP A 19 -9.80 -14.21 -6.25
N LEU A 20 -10.09 -13.68 -7.43
CA LEU A 20 -9.11 -13.53 -8.50
C LEU A 20 -7.96 -12.62 -8.08
N ASN A 21 -8.26 -11.47 -7.46
CA ASN A 21 -7.23 -10.57 -6.93
C ASN A 21 -6.32 -11.30 -5.92
N VAL A 22 -6.88 -12.03 -4.97
CA VAL A 22 -6.11 -12.81 -3.99
C VAL A 22 -5.25 -13.86 -4.67
N PHE A 23 -5.80 -14.60 -5.63
CA PHE A 23 -5.06 -15.61 -6.41
C PHE A 23 -3.86 -15.01 -7.14
N PHE A 24 -4.04 -13.90 -7.85
CA PHE A 24 -2.93 -13.23 -8.55
C PHE A 24 -1.93 -12.60 -7.59
N ASN A 25 -2.36 -12.14 -6.41
CA ASN A 25 -1.45 -11.68 -5.36
C ASN A 25 -0.58 -12.82 -4.79
N VAL A 26 -1.13 -14.03 -4.64
CA VAL A 26 -0.36 -15.22 -4.25
C VAL A 26 0.68 -15.55 -5.32
N LEU A 27 0.29 -15.59 -6.60
CA LEU A 27 1.22 -15.81 -7.70
C LEU A 27 2.31 -14.72 -7.74
N TYR A 28 1.93 -13.46 -7.65
CA TYR A 28 2.87 -12.34 -7.56
C TYR A 28 3.88 -12.55 -6.42
N ALA A 29 3.43 -12.90 -5.22
CA ALA A 29 4.31 -13.10 -4.07
C ALA A 29 5.29 -14.27 -4.28
N ILE A 30 4.83 -15.39 -4.86
CA ILE A 30 5.70 -16.53 -5.22
C ILE A 30 6.76 -16.09 -6.23
N PHE A 31 6.36 -15.44 -7.32
CA PHE A 31 7.29 -14.99 -8.35
C PHE A 31 8.24 -13.90 -7.84
N ASN A 32 7.79 -13.04 -6.93
CA ASN A 32 8.65 -12.06 -6.26
C ASN A 32 9.78 -12.74 -5.48
N VAL A 33 9.48 -13.80 -4.72
CA VAL A 33 10.51 -14.60 -4.04
C VAL A 33 11.45 -15.28 -5.05
N LEU A 34 10.90 -15.90 -6.11
CA LEU A 34 11.70 -16.55 -7.14
C LEU A 34 12.65 -15.58 -7.85
N THR A 35 12.22 -14.34 -8.10
CA THR A 35 13.10 -13.32 -8.70
C THR A 35 14.30 -13.01 -7.82
N ILE A 36 14.13 -12.97 -6.49
CA ILE A 36 15.24 -12.76 -5.54
C ILE A 36 16.19 -13.96 -5.57
N ILE A 37 15.66 -15.18 -5.54
CA ILE A 37 16.46 -16.42 -5.58
C ILE A 37 17.27 -16.51 -6.89
N SER A 38 16.70 -16.07 -8.01
CA SER A 38 17.36 -16.06 -9.33
C SER A 38 18.64 -15.20 -9.37
N PHE A 39 18.79 -14.20 -8.50
CA PHE A 39 20.02 -13.40 -8.43
C PHE A 39 21.20 -14.16 -7.84
N ILE A 40 20.97 -15.11 -6.93
CA ILE A 40 22.06 -15.81 -6.23
C ILE A 40 22.99 -16.53 -7.22
N PRO A 41 22.52 -17.33 -8.20
CA PRO A 41 23.41 -17.93 -9.20
C PRO A 41 24.09 -16.90 -10.10
N VAL A 42 23.44 -15.78 -10.44
CA VAL A 42 24.07 -14.69 -11.21
C VAL A 42 25.26 -14.12 -10.44
N LEU A 43 25.09 -13.81 -9.15
CA LEU A 43 26.15 -13.31 -8.29
C LEU A 43 27.27 -14.34 -8.11
N ASN A 44 26.93 -15.61 -7.93
CA ASN A 44 27.93 -16.68 -7.79
C ASN A 44 28.81 -16.81 -9.04
N ILE A 45 28.22 -16.72 -10.24
CA ILE A 45 28.98 -16.76 -11.50
C ILE A 45 29.83 -15.50 -11.65
N LEU A 46 29.25 -14.31 -11.39
CA LEU A 46 29.94 -13.02 -11.54
C LEU A 46 31.15 -12.90 -10.60
N PHE A 47 31.02 -13.35 -9.36
CA PHE A 47 32.10 -13.35 -8.37
C PHE A 47 32.95 -14.63 -8.36
N LYS A 48 32.74 -15.55 -9.32
CA LYS A 48 33.42 -16.85 -9.40
C LYS A 48 33.38 -17.64 -8.07
N GLN A 49 32.30 -17.51 -7.30
CA GLN A 49 32.10 -18.29 -6.08
C GLN A 49 31.77 -19.75 -6.44
N LYS A 50 32.67 -20.65 -6.04
CA LYS A 50 32.72 -22.05 -6.46
C LYS A 50 31.78 -22.95 -5.65
N ASN A 51 30.47 -22.71 -5.73
CA ASN A 51 29.46 -23.57 -5.10
C ASN A 51 28.69 -24.36 -6.18
N ILE A 52 29.38 -25.30 -6.84
CA ILE A 52 28.74 -26.22 -7.80
C ILE A 52 28.22 -27.42 -7.02
N ILE A 53 26.91 -27.44 -6.76
CA ILE A 53 26.24 -28.58 -6.11
C ILE A 53 25.94 -29.60 -7.22
N THR A 54 26.72 -30.69 -7.27
CA THR A 54 26.66 -31.75 -8.30
C THR A 54 25.75 -32.93 -7.97
N LYS A 55 25.04 -32.93 -6.82
CA LYS A 55 24.18 -34.05 -6.41
C LYS A 55 22.70 -33.72 -6.62
N ILE A 56 21.94 -34.69 -7.14
CA ILE A 56 20.48 -34.62 -7.30
C ILE A 56 19.85 -34.42 -5.92
N PRO A 57 19.08 -33.34 -5.69
CA PRO A 57 18.46 -33.10 -4.40
C PRO A 57 17.34 -34.10 -4.15
N VAL A 58 17.41 -34.81 -3.03
CA VAL A 58 16.38 -35.77 -2.62
C VAL A 58 15.39 -35.04 -1.72
N TYR A 59 14.10 -35.07 -2.06
CA TYR A 59 13.04 -34.42 -1.29
C TYR A 59 12.89 -35.04 0.11
N HIS A 60 13.42 -34.39 1.13
CA HIS A 60 13.27 -34.80 2.54
C HIS A 60 12.18 -33.97 3.25
N GLY A 61 10.96 -33.96 2.70
CA GLY A 61 9.75 -33.38 3.33
C GLY A 61 9.60 -31.85 3.28
N ILE A 62 8.53 -31.35 3.89
CA ILE A 62 8.09 -29.93 3.85
C ILE A 62 9.18 -28.96 4.39
N ARG A 63 9.98 -29.39 5.38
CA ARG A 63 11.10 -28.59 5.92
C ARG A 63 12.23 -28.39 4.91
N THR A 64 12.39 -29.30 3.96
CA THR A 64 13.45 -29.27 2.93
C THR A 64 12.92 -28.72 1.61
N ALA A 65 11.63 -28.35 1.51
CA ALA A 65 11.02 -27.93 0.25
C ALA A 65 11.65 -26.66 -0.34
N GLY A 66 12.05 -25.69 0.49
CA GLY A 66 12.73 -24.48 0.02
C GLY A 66 14.16 -24.77 -0.47
N ASN A 67 14.92 -25.57 0.27
CA ASN A 67 16.24 -26.03 -0.15
C ASN A 67 16.16 -26.90 -1.41
N PHE A 68 15.15 -27.77 -1.53
CA PHE A 68 14.92 -28.59 -2.71
C PHE A 68 14.67 -27.75 -3.96
N LEU A 69 13.84 -26.70 -3.90
CA LEU A 69 13.63 -25.81 -5.04
C LEU A 69 14.91 -25.06 -5.43
N GLN A 70 15.67 -24.59 -4.44
CA GLN A 70 16.96 -23.95 -4.64
C GLN A 70 17.97 -24.93 -5.27
N ASP A 71 18.10 -26.14 -4.71
CA ASP A 71 19.03 -27.17 -5.13
C ASP A 71 18.66 -27.75 -6.51
N GLN A 72 17.37 -27.88 -6.82
CA GLN A 72 16.89 -28.32 -8.13
C GLN A 72 17.23 -27.27 -9.20
N PHE A 73 17.08 -25.99 -8.85
CA PHE A 73 17.48 -24.88 -9.71
C PHE A 73 19.00 -24.86 -9.92
N TYR A 74 19.78 -25.00 -8.84
CA TYR A 74 21.25 -25.09 -8.93
C TYR A 74 21.71 -26.30 -9.72
N TYR A 75 21.04 -27.45 -9.59
CA TYR A 75 21.34 -28.66 -10.35
C TYR A 75 21.11 -28.44 -11.85
N PHE A 76 19.98 -27.83 -12.22
CA PHE A 76 19.70 -27.47 -13.61
C PHE A 76 20.78 -26.54 -14.18
N ILE A 77 21.17 -25.51 -13.43
CA ILE A 77 22.24 -24.58 -13.82
C ILE A 77 23.61 -25.28 -13.89
N SER A 78 23.94 -26.13 -12.92
CA SER A 78 25.17 -26.93 -12.89
C SER A 78 25.30 -27.82 -14.12
N GLN A 79 24.21 -28.48 -14.51
CA GLN A 79 24.17 -29.36 -15.68
C GLN A 79 24.38 -28.57 -16.98
N THR A 80 23.75 -27.40 -17.12
CA THR A 80 23.95 -26.50 -18.27
C THR A 80 25.38 -25.96 -18.35
N ILE A 81 26.02 -25.64 -17.21
CA ILE A 81 27.41 -25.18 -17.17
C ILE A 81 28.36 -26.29 -17.67
N SER A 82 28.13 -27.54 -17.29
CA SER A 82 28.98 -28.68 -17.67
C SER A 82 28.87 -29.06 -19.15
N HIS A 83 27.73 -28.81 -19.80
CA HIS A 83 27.48 -29.25 -21.18
C HIS A 83 27.72 -28.14 -22.23
N ASP A 84 27.44 -26.88 -21.91
CA ASP A 84 27.37 -25.76 -22.87
C ASP A 84 28.35 -24.60 -22.59
N GLY A 85 29.14 -24.69 -21.52
CA GLY A 85 30.11 -23.67 -21.13
C GLY A 85 29.51 -22.46 -20.39
N PRO A 86 30.36 -21.64 -19.74
CA PRO A 86 29.91 -20.61 -18.79
C PRO A 86 29.13 -19.45 -19.42
N ILE A 87 29.40 -19.12 -20.69
CA ILE A 87 28.76 -18.01 -21.40
C ILE A 87 27.29 -18.35 -21.75
N ARG A 88 27.01 -19.57 -22.23
CA ARG A 88 25.64 -20.01 -22.52
C ARG A 88 24.82 -20.17 -21.26
N ALA A 89 25.41 -20.70 -20.18
CA ALA A 89 24.76 -20.77 -18.88
C ALA A 89 24.36 -19.38 -18.36
N LEU A 90 25.22 -18.38 -18.51
CA LEU A 90 24.89 -17.00 -18.14
C LEU A 90 23.70 -16.45 -18.95
N LEU A 91 23.68 -16.66 -20.27
CA LEU A 91 22.58 -16.23 -21.13
C LEU A 91 21.24 -16.87 -20.71
N ILE A 92 21.23 -18.17 -20.40
CA ILE A 92 20.02 -18.87 -19.95
C ILE A 92 19.51 -18.28 -18.63
N ILE A 93 20.40 -18.00 -17.67
CA ILE A 93 20.01 -17.37 -16.39
C ILE A 93 19.45 -15.96 -16.61
N CYS A 94 20.06 -15.18 -17.50
CA CYS A 94 19.57 -13.85 -17.85
C CYS A 94 18.16 -13.92 -18.46
N VAL A 95 17.94 -14.78 -19.46
CA VAL A 95 16.63 -14.96 -20.09
C VAL A 95 15.59 -15.41 -19.07
N LEU A 96 15.92 -16.42 -18.26
CA LEU A 96 15.03 -16.93 -17.22
C LEU A 96 14.69 -15.85 -16.18
N SER A 97 15.67 -15.07 -15.75
CA SER A 97 15.45 -13.94 -14.82
C SER A 97 14.49 -12.92 -15.43
N ILE A 98 14.70 -12.54 -16.69
CA ILE A 98 13.79 -11.61 -17.41
C ILE A 98 12.37 -12.19 -17.45
N THR A 99 12.21 -13.48 -17.76
CA THR A 99 10.91 -14.14 -17.77
C THR A 99 10.24 -14.13 -16.39
N LEU A 100 10.99 -14.42 -15.31
CA LEU A 100 10.47 -14.39 -13.94
C LEU A 100 10.03 -12.97 -13.53
N PHE A 101 10.82 -11.96 -13.87
CA PHE A 101 10.48 -10.56 -13.63
C PHE A 101 9.22 -10.14 -14.40
N PHE A 102 9.15 -10.50 -15.68
CA PHE A 102 7.97 -10.25 -16.50
C PHE A 102 6.73 -10.90 -15.90
N LEU A 103 6.80 -12.17 -15.50
CA LEU A 103 5.65 -12.87 -14.92
C LEU A 103 5.26 -12.29 -13.54
N LYS A 104 6.24 -11.92 -12.72
CA LYS A 104 6.00 -11.21 -11.45
C LYS A 104 5.19 -9.94 -11.69
N ASP A 105 5.65 -9.08 -12.60
CA ASP A 105 5.00 -7.79 -12.85
C ASP A 105 3.67 -7.94 -13.59
N LEU A 106 3.53 -8.97 -14.43
CA LEU A 106 2.27 -9.38 -15.03
C LEU A 106 1.25 -9.76 -13.94
N PHE A 107 1.58 -10.64 -13.01
CA PHE A 107 0.65 -11.03 -11.95
C PHE A 107 0.33 -9.88 -11.00
N LYS A 108 1.28 -8.99 -10.72
CA LYS A 108 1.02 -7.74 -10.00
C LYS A 108 -0.02 -6.88 -10.73
N TYR A 109 0.13 -6.74 -12.04
CA TYR A 109 -0.83 -6.00 -12.87
C TYR A 109 -2.20 -6.66 -12.88
N LEU A 110 -2.29 -7.98 -13.07
CA LEU A 110 -3.57 -8.70 -13.03
C LEU A 110 -4.25 -8.57 -11.66
N ALA A 111 -3.49 -8.67 -10.57
CA ALA A 111 -4.03 -8.42 -9.22
C ALA A 111 -4.64 -7.01 -9.12
N ALA A 112 -3.90 -5.98 -9.53
CA ALA A 112 -4.39 -4.59 -9.53
C ALA A 112 -5.61 -4.41 -10.44
N PHE A 113 -5.64 -5.06 -11.60
CA PHE A 113 -6.77 -5.05 -12.52
C PHE A 113 -8.04 -5.58 -11.86
N PHE A 114 -8.01 -6.79 -11.28
CA PHE A 114 -9.20 -7.35 -10.63
C PHE A 114 -9.63 -6.56 -9.38
N LEU A 115 -8.67 -5.93 -8.67
CA LEU A 115 -8.99 -5.03 -7.57
C LEU A 115 -9.73 -3.78 -8.06
N ALA A 116 -9.32 -3.21 -9.19
CA ALA A 116 -10.00 -2.06 -9.78
C ALA A 116 -11.43 -2.41 -10.22
N PHE A 117 -11.65 -3.58 -10.84
CA PHE A 117 -12.99 -4.06 -11.17
C PHE A 117 -13.87 -4.25 -9.92
N LEU A 118 -13.32 -4.87 -8.86
CA LEU A 118 -13.99 -5.02 -7.58
C LEU A 118 -14.40 -3.67 -6.99
N SER A 119 -13.46 -2.72 -6.91
CA SER A 119 -13.70 -1.40 -6.34
C SER A 119 -14.73 -0.60 -7.13
N ASN A 120 -14.59 -0.56 -8.46
CA ASN A 120 -15.55 0.14 -9.32
C ASN A 120 -16.95 -0.46 -9.21
N GLY A 121 -17.07 -1.78 -9.10
CA GLY A 121 -18.34 -2.46 -8.84
C GLY A 121 -18.98 -2.06 -7.51
N VAL A 122 -18.20 -2.09 -6.42
CA VAL A 122 -18.63 -1.68 -5.09
C VAL A 122 -19.08 -0.21 -5.07
N ILE A 123 -18.31 0.68 -5.68
CA ILE A 123 -18.60 2.12 -5.71
C ILE A 123 -19.83 2.42 -6.57
N ARG A 124 -20.02 1.72 -7.69
CA ARG A 124 -21.25 1.80 -8.48
C ARG A 124 -22.47 1.44 -7.62
N ASP A 125 -22.42 0.35 -6.87
CA ASP A 125 -23.55 -0.11 -6.06
C ASP A 125 -23.83 0.85 -4.88
N ILE A 126 -22.79 1.47 -4.31
CA ILE A 126 -22.93 2.55 -3.32
C ILE A 126 -23.60 3.78 -3.95
N ARG A 127 -23.17 4.23 -5.13
CA ARG A 127 -23.77 5.38 -5.84
C ARG A 127 -25.24 5.14 -6.16
N ASN A 128 -25.59 3.95 -6.65
CA ASN A 128 -26.99 3.58 -6.94
C ASN A 128 -27.84 3.61 -5.66
N THR A 129 -27.36 2.99 -4.57
CA THR A 129 -28.08 2.98 -3.28
C THR A 129 -28.28 4.38 -2.71
N LEU A 130 -27.27 5.25 -2.84
CA LEU A 130 -27.37 6.65 -2.42
C LEU A 130 -28.36 7.43 -3.28
N TYR A 131 -28.33 7.24 -4.60
CA TYR A 131 -29.26 7.88 -5.52
C TYR A 131 -30.71 7.48 -5.23
N ASP A 132 -31.00 6.18 -5.11
CA ASP A 132 -32.33 5.68 -4.78
C ASP A 132 -32.83 6.24 -3.44
N LYS A 133 -31.93 6.36 -2.46
CA LYS A 133 -32.27 6.95 -1.17
C LYS A 133 -32.57 8.44 -1.27
N ILE A 134 -31.82 9.20 -2.07
CA ILE A 134 -32.06 10.62 -2.28
C ILE A 134 -33.43 10.83 -2.92
N VAL A 135 -33.76 10.08 -3.97
CA VAL A 135 -35.06 10.20 -4.66
C VAL A 135 -36.23 9.82 -3.75
N ALA A 136 -36.06 8.85 -2.85
CA ALA A 136 -37.10 8.41 -1.92
C ALA A 136 -37.32 9.32 -0.70
N LEU A 137 -36.48 10.34 -0.48
CA LEU A 137 -36.62 11.23 0.69
C LEU A 137 -37.75 12.26 0.49
N PRO A 138 -38.48 12.61 1.57
CA PRO A 138 -39.54 13.60 1.49
C PRO A 138 -38.98 14.99 1.19
N ILE A 139 -39.77 15.84 0.53
CA ILE A 139 -39.39 17.21 0.14
C ILE A 139 -38.94 18.05 1.35
N SER A 140 -39.49 17.80 2.55
CA SER A 140 -39.09 18.47 3.80
C SER A 140 -37.59 18.32 4.09
N TYR A 141 -36.99 17.17 3.77
CA TYR A 141 -35.54 16.95 3.92
C TYR A 141 -34.70 17.92 3.09
N PHE A 142 -35.17 18.25 1.89
CA PHE A 142 -34.49 19.15 0.96
C PHE A 142 -34.75 20.63 1.27
N SER A 143 -35.75 20.94 2.10
CA SER A 143 -35.99 22.30 2.59
C SER A 143 -35.01 22.68 3.71
N GLU A 144 -34.54 21.69 4.49
CA GLU A 144 -33.59 21.89 5.59
C GLU A 144 -32.12 21.76 5.18
N LYS A 145 -31.82 21.06 4.08
CA LYS A 145 -30.45 20.77 3.62
C LYS A 145 -30.09 21.52 2.35
N ARG A 146 -28.87 22.05 2.28
CA ARG A 146 -28.36 22.73 1.08
C ARG A 146 -28.16 21.70 -0.03
N LYS A 147 -28.65 22.01 -1.24
CA LYS A 147 -28.43 21.16 -2.43
C LYS A 147 -26.95 20.83 -2.66
N GLY A 148 -26.06 21.80 -2.41
CA GLY A 148 -24.61 21.63 -2.53
C GLY A 148 -24.02 20.56 -1.60
N ASP A 149 -24.56 20.40 -0.38
CA ASP A 149 -24.10 19.37 0.56
C ASP A 149 -24.39 17.98 0.01
N ILE A 150 -25.56 17.79 -0.60
CA ILE A 150 -25.97 16.51 -1.20
C ILE A 150 -25.07 16.17 -2.39
N ILE A 151 -24.75 17.15 -3.24
CA ILE A 151 -23.83 16.99 -4.37
C ILE A 151 -22.43 16.61 -3.86
N SER A 152 -21.89 17.32 -2.88
CA SER A 152 -20.57 17.02 -2.31
C SER A 152 -20.51 15.62 -1.71
N ARG A 153 -21.57 15.18 -1.01
CA ARG A 153 -21.63 13.82 -0.47
C ARG A 153 -21.70 12.75 -1.57
N MET A 154 -22.40 13.02 -2.67
CA MET A 154 -22.49 12.09 -3.81
C MET A 154 -21.20 12.02 -4.63
N SER A 155 -20.43 13.11 -4.70
CA SER A 155 -19.18 13.18 -5.45
C SER A 155 -17.95 12.92 -4.58
N ASN A 156 -17.66 13.81 -3.63
CA ASN A 156 -16.40 13.89 -2.91
C ASN A 156 -16.31 12.79 -1.85
N ASP A 157 -17.33 12.64 -1.01
CA ASP A 157 -17.30 11.62 0.05
C ASP A 157 -17.25 10.21 -0.56
N VAL A 158 -18.01 9.96 -1.63
CA VAL A 158 -17.97 8.67 -2.35
C VAL A 158 -16.60 8.45 -2.99
N LYS A 159 -15.96 9.49 -3.52
CA LYS A 159 -14.60 9.38 -4.09
C LYS A 159 -13.56 9.07 -3.02
N GLU A 160 -13.68 9.68 -1.83
CA GLU A 160 -12.80 9.39 -0.70
C GLU A 160 -12.99 7.96 -0.19
N VAL A 161 -14.23 7.45 -0.22
CA VAL A 161 -14.52 6.04 0.04
C VAL A 161 -13.84 5.15 -1.01
N GLU A 162 -13.89 5.49 -2.31
CA GLU A 162 -13.23 4.74 -3.39
C GLU A 162 -11.71 4.62 -3.17
N THR A 163 -11.03 5.72 -2.92
CA THR A 163 -9.56 5.76 -2.71
C THR A 163 -9.16 5.02 -1.44
N SER A 164 -9.88 5.27 -0.34
CA SER A 164 -9.64 4.61 0.95
C SER A 164 -9.89 3.10 0.87
N PHE A 165 -10.92 2.70 0.13
CA PHE A 165 -11.30 1.30 -0.03
C PHE A 165 -10.28 0.52 -0.85
N LEU A 166 -9.81 1.07 -1.97
CA LEU A 166 -8.74 0.47 -2.78
C LEU A 166 -7.48 0.25 -1.93
N SER A 167 -7.03 1.30 -1.25
CA SER A 167 -5.82 1.29 -0.43
C SER A 167 -5.93 0.28 0.73
N SER A 168 -7.11 0.23 1.38
CA SER A 168 -7.36 -0.68 2.50
C SER A 168 -7.43 -2.14 2.06
N LEU A 169 -8.09 -2.44 0.94
CA LEU A 169 -8.13 -3.80 0.40
C LEU A 169 -6.74 -4.29 0.00
N GLU A 170 -5.96 -3.43 -0.66
CA GLU A 170 -4.58 -3.76 -1.01
C GLU A 170 -3.76 -4.09 0.24
N ALA A 171 -3.79 -3.22 1.26
CA ALA A 171 -3.08 -3.44 2.52
C ALA A 171 -3.58 -4.66 3.32
N LEU A 172 -4.86 -5.03 3.20
CA LEU A 172 -5.43 -6.18 3.93
C LEU A 172 -5.17 -7.52 3.26
N PHE A 173 -5.11 -7.57 1.93
CA PHE A 173 -4.96 -8.83 1.20
C PHE A 173 -3.56 -9.02 0.64
N ARG A 174 -2.98 -8.01 -0.04
CA ARG A 174 -1.68 -8.14 -0.71
C ARG A 174 -0.53 -8.21 0.28
N ASP A 175 -0.48 -7.27 1.23
CA ASP A 175 0.67 -7.15 2.13
C ASP A 175 0.83 -8.39 3.03
N PRO A 176 -0.21 -8.91 3.70
CA PRO A 176 -0.07 -10.09 4.56
C PRO A 176 0.32 -11.34 3.77
N ILE A 177 -0.24 -11.54 2.57
CA ILE A 177 0.11 -12.66 1.68
C ILE A 177 1.58 -12.57 1.28
N THR A 178 2.02 -11.39 0.85
CA THR A 178 3.41 -11.15 0.43
C THR A 178 4.37 -11.34 1.59
N ILE A 179 4.05 -10.81 2.77
CA ILE A 179 4.83 -10.97 4.00
C ILE A 179 4.90 -12.45 4.38
N PHE A 180 3.78 -13.16 4.39
CA PHE A 180 3.71 -14.57 4.78
C PHE A 180 4.55 -15.45 3.85
N ILE A 181 4.41 -15.28 2.53
CA ILE A 181 5.17 -16.06 1.53
C ILE A 181 6.66 -15.72 1.59
N SER A 182 6.99 -14.43 1.70
CA SER A 182 8.40 -13.99 1.77
C SER A 182 9.08 -14.46 3.05
N LEU A 183 8.41 -14.35 4.20
CA LEU A 183 8.93 -14.83 5.48
C LEU A 183 9.11 -16.35 5.48
N SER A 184 8.12 -17.09 4.95
CA SER A 184 8.23 -18.55 4.80
C SER A 184 9.44 -18.92 3.95
N ALA A 185 9.66 -18.22 2.83
CA ALA A 185 10.82 -18.44 1.99
C ALA A 185 12.14 -18.11 2.70
N MET A 186 12.22 -16.97 3.40
CA MET A 186 13.42 -16.59 4.15
C MET A 186 13.78 -17.62 5.22
N LEU A 187 12.78 -18.14 5.95
CA LEU A 187 12.97 -19.20 6.95
C LEU A 187 13.53 -20.49 6.33
N THR A 188 13.11 -20.83 5.10
CA THR A 188 13.67 -21.99 4.39
C THR A 188 15.12 -21.77 3.95
N ILE A 189 15.48 -20.57 3.50
CA ILE A 189 16.85 -20.25 3.04
C ILE A 189 17.83 -20.18 4.22
N SER A 190 17.51 -19.41 5.26
CA SER A 190 18.36 -19.28 6.45
C SER A 190 17.56 -18.81 7.66
N TYR A 191 17.29 -19.75 8.57
CA TYR A 191 16.62 -19.44 9.83
C TYR A 191 17.42 -18.47 10.71
N LYS A 192 18.76 -18.56 10.71
CA LYS A 192 19.64 -17.68 11.52
C LYS A 192 19.54 -16.22 11.08
N LEU A 193 19.65 -15.96 9.79
CA LEU A 193 19.55 -14.61 9.24
C LEU A 193 18.13 -14.05 9.40
N THR A 194 17.13 -14.90 9.23
CA THR A 194 15.72 -14.51 9.39
C THR A 194 15.41 -14.11 10.83
N LEU A 195 15.91 -14.85 11.83
CA LEU A 195 15.76 -14.50 13.25
C LEU A 195 16.43 -13.15 13.58
N PHE A 196 17.61 -12.90 13.01
CA PHE A 196 18.28 -11.61 13.16
C PHE A 196 17.42 -10.45 12.60
N VAL A 197 16.85 -10.61 11.40
CA VAL A 197 15.95 -9.61 10.82
C VAL A 197 14.67 -9.46 11.65
N MET A 198 14.09 -10.56 12.14
CA MET A 198 12.92 -10.53 13.02
C MET A 198 13.16 -9.74 14.32
N PHE A 199 14.39 -9.75 14.84
CA PHE A 199 14.76 -8.92 15.98
C PHE A 199 14.96 -7.44 15.59
N LEU A 200 15.44 -7.16 14.38
CA LEU A 200 15.59 -5.80 13.87
C LEU A 200 14.24 -5.11 13.60
N LEU A 201 13.25 -5.86 13.10
CA LEU A 201 11.91 -5.34 12.78
C LEU A 201 11.22 -4.59 13.93
N PRO A 202 11.13 -5.10 15.17
CA PRO A 202 10.51 -4.37 16.28
C PRO A 202 11.32 -3.13 16.67
N ILE A 203 12.65 -3.14 16.54
CA ILE A 203 13.50 -1.96 16.80
C ILE A 203 13.19 -0.87 15.77
N SER A 204 13.19 -1.21 14.48
CA SER A 204 12.78 -0.30 13.42
C SER A 204 11.34 0.19 13.61
N GLY A 205 10.43 -0.72 13.95
CA GLY A 205 9.03 -0.41 14.23
C GLY A 205 8.87 0.55 15.41
N PHE A 206 9.66 0.40 16.47
CA PHE A 206 9.66 1.31 17.61
C PHE A 206 10.14 2.71 17.20
N ILE A 207 11.26 2.81 16.50
CA ILE A 207 11.82 4.08 16.01
C ILE A 207 10.81 4.79 15.09
N ILE A 208 10.27 4.06 14.10
CA ILE A 208 9.27 4.58 13.17
C ILE A 208 8.04 5.03 13.94
N SER A 209 7.51 4.22 14.85
CA SER A 209 6.29 4.57 15.61
C SER A 209 6.48 5.82 16.48
N SER A 210 7.65 5.99 17.09
CA SER A 210 7.99 7.16 17.90
C SER A 210 8.05 8.42 17.02
N LEU A 211 8.70 8.32 15.86
CA LEU A 211 8.76 9.41 14.89
C LEU A 211 7.38 9.74 14.33
N SER A 212 6.59 8.75 13.92
CA SER A 212 5.22 8.93 13.41
C SER A 212 4.31 9.59 14.43
N LYS A 213 4.39 9.22 15.72
CA LYS A 213 3.62 9.87 16.80
C LYS A 213 4.00 11.35 16.95
N ARG A 214 5.30 11.68 16.89
CA ARG A 214 5.79 13.07 16.96
C ARG A 214 5.32 13.88 15.75
N LEU A 215 5.47 13.35 14.54
CA LEU A 215 5.00 13.97 13.32
C LEU A 215 3.49 14.21 13.36
N LYS A 216 2.70 13.19 13.71
CA LYS A 216 1.24 13.30 13.84
C LYS A 216 0.83 14.39 14.83
N SER A 217 1.50 14.47 15.98
CA SER A 217 1.23 15.52 16.98
C SER A 217 1.51 16.93 16.44
N LYS A 218 2.64 17.13 15.75
CA LYS A 218 2.96 18.41 15.10
C LYS A 218 1.97 18.76 13.98
N SER A 219 1.63 17.81 13.11
CA SER A 219 0.66 18.00 12.03
C SER A 219 -0.72 18.39 12.55
N LEU A 220 -1.19 17.77 13.65
CA LEU A 220 -2.47 18.15 14.28
C LEU A 220 -2.45 19.60 14.79
N LYS A 221 -1.35 20.03 15.43
CA LYS A 221 -1.19 21.42 15.88
C LYS A 221 -1.16 22.40 14.69
N ALA A 222 -0.42 22.07 13.64
CA ALA A 222 -0.36 22.89 12.43
C ALA A 222 -1.75 23.02 11.76
N GLN A 223 -2.50 21.93 11.71
CA GLN A 223 -3.87 21.92 11.19
C GLN A 223 -4.82 22.77 12.05
N GLN A 224 -4.63 22.77 13.38
CA GLN A 224 -5.40 23.63 14.28
C GLN A 224 -5.08 25.12 14.08
N GLU A 225 -3.80 25.48 13.91
CA GLU A 225 -3.41 26.86 13.57
C GLU A 225 -3.95 27.30 12.20
N THR A 226 -4.07 26.38 11.25
CA THR A 226 -4.74 26.66 9.97
C THR A 226 -6.22 27.04 10.16
N GLY A 227 -6.93 26.34 11.04
CA GLY A 227 -8.29 26.71 11.43
C GLY A 227 -8.37 28.09 12.10
N ASN A 228 -7.39 28.42 12.94
CA ASN A 228 -7.28 29.75 13.56
C ASN A 228 -7.09 30.86 12.52
N PHE A 229 -6.25 30.65 11.49
CA PHE A 229 -6.08 31.63 10.41
C PHE A 229 -7.38 31.91 9.67
N LEU A 230 -8.11 30.86 9.30
CA LEU A 230 -9.39 31.00 8.59
C LEU A 230 -10.40 31.78 9.43
N SER A 231 -10.49 31.46 10.73
CA SER A 231 -11.37 32.17 11.67
C SER A 231 -10.96 33.65 11.81
N PHE A 232 -9.65 33.93 11.88
CA PHE A 232 -9.14 35.30 11.99
C PHE A 232 -9.45 36.14 10.75
N ILE A 233 -9.33 35.53 9.56
CA ILE A 233 -9.68 36.18 8.30
C ILE A 233 -11.18 36.48 8.26
N GLU A 234 -12.02 35.51 8.64
CA GLU A 234 -13.48 35.69 8.68
C GLU A 234 -13.89 36.81 9.65
N GLU A 235 -13.33 36.85 10.86
CA GLU A 235 -13.56 37.90 11.85
C GLU A 235 -13.10 39.27 11.33
N THR A 236 -11.93 39.32 10.68
CA THR A 236 -11.37 40.55 10.11
C THR A 236 -12.24 41.10 8.98
N LEU A 237 -12.74 40.23 8.08
CA LEU A 237 -13.62 40.64 6.98
C LEU A 237 -15.00 41.10 7.49
N THR A 238 -15.57 40.38 8.44
CA THR A 238 -16.87 40.72 9.04
C THR A 238 -16.80 42.02 9.85
N GLY A 239 -15.73 42.21 10.61
CA GLY A 239 -15.48 43.37 11.45
C GLY A 239 -14.73 44.52 10.77
N LEU A 240 -14.49 44.46 9.46
CA LEU A 240 -13.58 45.38 8.76
C LEU A 240 -13.95 46.85 8.95
N ARG A 241 -15.26 47.16 8.93
CA ARG A 241 -15.77 48.52 9.18
C ARG A 241 -15.41 49.03 10.56
N VAL A 242 -15.50 48.17 11.58
CA VAL A 242 -15.12 48.51 12.97
C VAL A 242 -13.61 48.70 13.06
N ILE A 243 -12.82 47.81 12.47
CA ILE A 243 -11.36 47.91 12.47
C ILE A 243 -10.90 49.24 11.84
N LYS A 244 -11.51 49.64 10.73
CA LYS A 244 -11.26 50.93 10.06
C LYS A 244 -11.73 52.12 10.90
N ALA A 245 -12.91 52.05 11.50
CA ALA A 245 -13.45 53.14 12.32
C ALA A 245 -12.57 53.45 13.55
N PHE A 246 -11.91 52.44 14.12
CA PHE A 246 -11.02 52.59 15.26
C PHE A 246 -9.52 52.69 14.90
N ASN A 247 -9.16 52.79 13.60
CA ASN A 247 -7.76 52.78 13.12
C ASN A 247 -6.92 51.62 13.72
N ALA A 248 -7.52 50.44 13.86
CA ALA A 248 -6.93 49.29 14.56
C ALA A 248 -6.16 48.33 13.63
N GLU A 249 -5.91 48.68 12.37
CA GLU A 249 -5.29 47.79 11.37
C GLU A 249 -3.92 47.28 11.81
N GLY A 250 -3.09 48.13 12.40
CA GLY A 250 -1.76 47.75 12.88
C GLY A 250 -1.83 46.69 13.99
N LYS A 251 -2.81 46.79 14.89
CA LYS A 251 -3.02 45.84 15.99
C LYS A 251 -3.47 44.48 15.45
N ILE A 252 -4.42 44.48 14.52
CA ILE A 252 -4.92 43.25 13.87
C ILE A 252 -3.82 42.60 13.02
N SER A 253 -3.05 43.39 12.25
CA SER A 253 -1.92 42.90 11.45
C SER A 253 -0.84 42.26 12.33
N LYS A 254 -0.50 42.86 13.48
CA LYS A 254 0.46 42.28 14.42
C LYS A 254 -0.04 40.95 14.98
N LYS A 255 -1.30 40.89 15.42
CA LYS A 255 -1.92 39.65 15.94
C LYS A 255 -1.95 38.53 14.88
N PHE A 256 -2.17 38.87 13.61
CA PHE A 256 -2.06 37.90 12.51
C PHE A 256 -0.63 37.39 12.31
N LYS A 257 0.37 38.29 12.28
CA LYS A 257 1.79 37.91 12.16
C LYS A 257 2.26 36.99 13.28
N ASP A 258 1.84 37.23 14.52
CA ASP A 258 2.15 36.37 15.66
C ASP A 258 1.58 34.95 15.47
N SER A 259 0.37 34.85 14.91
CA SER A 259 -0.25 33.57 14.55
C SER A 259 0.53 32.87 13.43
N THR A 260 0.93 33.59 12.37
CA THR A 260 1.71 33.04 11.24
C THR A 260 3.07 32.52 11.70
N TYR A 261 3.70 33.22 12.64
CA TYR A 261 4.97 32.80 13.23
C TYR A 261 4.83 31.49 14.03
N LYS A 262 3.76 31.33 14.81
CA LYS A 262 3.50 30.06 15.52
C LYS A 262 3.34 28.88 14.56
N PHE A 263 2.62 29.08 13.45
CA PHE A 263 2.49 28.05 12.42
C PHE A 263 3.84 27.69 11.79
N TYR A 264 4.67 28.68 11.46
CA TYR A 264 6.03 28.44 10.95
C TYR A 264 6.88 27.59 11.90
N CYS A 265 6.81 27.80 13.21
CA CYS A 265 7.53 26.99 14.19
C CYS A 265 7.01 25.55 14.35
N LEU A 266 5.79 25.25 13.88
CA LEU A 266 5.20 23.92 13.96
C LEU A 266 5.59 23.03 12.77
N MET A 267 5.94 23.64 11.64
CA MET A 267 6.39 22.97 10.40
C MET A 267 7.84 22.51 10.53
#